data_AF-A0A9W7CG14-F1
#
_entry.id   AF-A0A9W7CG14-F1
#
_cell.length_a   1.000
_cell.length_b   1.000
_cell.length_c   1.000
_cell.angle_alpha   90.00
_cell.angle_beta   90.00
_cell.angle_gamma   90.00
#
_symmetry.space_group_name_H-M   'P 1'
#
loop_
_entity.id
_entity.type
_entity.pdbx_description
1 polymer ?
#
loop_
_entity_poly.entity_id
_entity_poly.type
_entity_poly.pdbx_seq_one_letter_code
_entity_poly.pdbx_strand_id
1 'polypeptide(L)'
;MLNPPPVMQTLLPVASDRLKRGLKSRAKDEVKLRALGVRANKAVKEQDRLKMAEVAQEMSAIAYGKGTTAQIRQESLEKFGCVEWTPEIVGLIKGLAEGKGVVEVGAGNGQWSRKLWDMGVDVLAFDNMTGVPLNRNLYHGGTKPNKDHFFHAVRRGDSRIFEKENVGKVGVGRVLLIVFPDRSRWAKETVEMWVKQSPLNRVLVYVGEGRNGANGCEGLFDLLEGGGWRVLRVEDVGGKGGKGYEKAFFMERVDKGEGGCCGGEKEECEKKCGCE
;
A
#
# COMPACT_ATOMS: atom_id res chain seq x y z
N MET A 1 -20.64 25.67 5.93
CA MET A 1 -20.63 24.31 5.36
C MET A 1 -19.91 24.41 4.03
N LEU A 2 -18.67 23.91 3.93
CA LEU A 2 -17.90 23.96 2.69
C LEU A 2 -18.29 22.75 1.84
N ASN A 3 -18.68 23.01 0.58
CA ASN A 3 -18.97 21.96 -0.38
C ASN A 3 -17.72 21.07 -0.55
N PRO A 4 -17.86 19.74 -0.55
CA PRO A 4 -16.72 18.86 -0.83
C PRO A 4 -16.17 19.16 -2.24
N PRO A 5 -14.85 19.04 -2.46
CA PRO A 5 -14.24 19.29 -3.75
C PRO A 5 -14.86 18.39 -4.85
N PRO A 6 -14.86 18.83 -6.12
CA PRO A 6 -15.68 18.23 -7.20
C PRO A 6 -15.25 16.82 -7.65
N VAL A 7 -14.34 16.16 -6.93
CA VAL A 7 -13.61 14.98 -7.42
C VAL A 7 -14.33 13.65 -7.12
N MET A 8 -15.41 13.65 -6.34
CA MET A 8 -16.06 12.39 -5.88
C MET A 8 -17.31 11.94 -6.66
N GLN A 9 -17.67 12.58 -7.79
CA GLN A 9 -18.99 12.37 -8.41
C GLN A 9 -19.13 11.19 -9.39
N THR A 10 -18.19 10.24 -9.46
CA THR A 10 -18.40 8.99 -10.20
C THR A 10 -18.30 7.79 -9.28
N LEU A 11 -19.40 7.54 -8.56
CA LEU A 11 -19.61 6.32 -7.78
C LEU A 11 -19.80 5.15 -8.76
N LEU A 12 -18.73 4.38 -8.98
CA LEU A 12 -18.89 3.02 -9.48
C LEU A 12 -19.39 2.17 -8.29
N PRO A 13 -20.58 1.56 -8.37
CA PRO A 13 -20.85 0.43 -7.49
C PRO A 13 -19.90 -0.71 -7.92
N VAL A 14 -19.77 -1.72 -7.07
CA VAL A 14 -19.02 -2.98 -7.25
C VAL A 14 -17.81 -3.04 -6.30
N ALA A 15 -17.91 -3.97 -5.34
CA ALA A 15 -16.77 -4.51 -4.61
C ALA A 15 -15.66 -4.80 -5.60
N SER A 16 -14.64 -3.94 -5.67
CA SER A 16 -13.83 -3.85 -6.88
C SER A 16 -13.17 -5.19 -7.16
N ASP A 17 -13.58 -5.84 -8.24
CA ASP A 17 -12.97 -7.08 -8.71
C ASP A 17 -11.45 -6.95 -8.87
N ARG A 18 -10.90 -5.72 -8.91
CA ARG A 18 -9.48 -5.42 -8.97
C ARG A 18 -8.72 -5.71 -7.67
N LEU A 19 -9.37 -5.68 -6.50
CA LEU A 19 -8.76 -6.19 -5.27
C LEU A 19 -8.61 -7.72 -5.33
N LYS A 20 -9.49 -8.40 -6.06
CA LYS A 20 -9.49 -9.87 -6.25
C LYS A 20 -8.73 -10.34 -7.49
N ARG A 21 -8.52 -9.47 -8.49
CA ARG A 21 -7.87 -9.78 -9.77
C ARG A 21 -6.46 -9.19 -9.84
N GLY A 22 -5.47 -10.04 -9.60
CA GLY A 22 -4.05 -9.73 -9.88
C GLY A 22 -3.17 -10.91 -10.31
N LEU A 23 -3.70 -12.15 -10.39
CA LEU A 23 -2.87 -13.27 -9.93
C LEU A 23 -2.50 -14.34 -10.94
N LYS A 24 -3.24 -14.50 -12.06
CA LYS A 24 -2.94 -15.64 -12.96
C LYS A 24 -1.54 -15.52 -13.57
N SER A 25 -1.12 -14.30 -13.91
CA SER A 25 0.22 -14.05 -14.44
C SER A 25 1.28 -14.04 -13.33
N ARG A 26 0.97 -13.46 -12.16
CA ARG A 26 1.87 -13.47 -11.00
C ARG A 26 2.20 -14.88 -10.51
N ALA A 27 1.18 -15.75 -10.40
CA ALA A 27 1.35 -17.14 -10.00
C ALA A 27 2.22 -17.90 -11.02
N LYS A 28 2.01 -17.66 -12.32
CA LYS A 28 2.88 -18.22 -13.38
C LYS A 28 4.32 -17.73 -13.24
N ASP A 29 4.52 -16.45 -12.97
CA ASP A 29 5.85 -15.88 -12.77
C ASP A 29 6.51 -16.41 -11.49
N GLU A 30 5.75 -16.63 -10.41
CA GLU A 30 6.28 -17.21 -9.18
C GLU A 30 6.75 -18.65 -9.38
N VAL A 31 6.00 -19.46 -10.13
CA VAL A 31 6.43 -20.81 -10.53
C VAL A 31 7.75 -20.74 -11.32
N LYS A 32 7.86 -19.82 -12.28
CA LYS A 32 9.10 -19.63 -13.04
C LYS A 32 10.27 -19.18 -12.15
N LEU A 33 10.04 -18.23 -11.24
CA LEU A 33 11.08 -17.74 -10.31
C LEU A 33 11.56 -18.85 -9.38
N ARG A 34 10.66 -19.71 -8.87
CA ARG A 34 11.06 -20.88 -8.06
C ARG A 34 11.92 -21.86 -8.87
N ALA A 35 11.54 -22.14 -10.12
CA ALA A 35 12.34 -22.99 -11.00
C ALA A 35 13.74 -22.39 -11.29
N LEU A 36 13.82 -21.06 -11.47
CA LEU A 36 15.10 -20.36 -11.60
C LEU A 36 15.92 -20.38 -10.30
N GLY A 37 15.29 -20.31 -9.13
CA GLY A 37 15.98 -20.45 -7.85
C GLY A 37 16.72 -21.78 -7.71
N VAL A 38 16.13 -22.88 -8.22
CA VAL A 38 16.81 -24.19 -8.28
C VAL A 38 18.03 -24.14 -9.22
N ARG A 39 17.89 -23.51 -10.40
CA ARG A 39 19.00 -23.30 -11.35
C ARG A 39 20.12 -22.43 -10.75
N ALA A 40 19.76 -21.35 -10.05
CA ALA A 40 20.71 -20.46 -9.38
C ALA A 40 21.51 -21.21 -8.31
N ASN A 41 20.83 -21.98 -7.45
CA ASN A 41 21.49 -22.79 -6.42
C ASN A 41 22.46 -23.81 -7.00
N LYS A 42 22.12 -24.42 -8.14
CA LYS A 42 23.03 -25.32 -8.85
C LYS A 42 24.26 -24.58 -9.39
N ALA A 43 24.07 -23.45 -10.07
CA ALA A 43 25.17 -22.63 -10.60
C ALA A 43 26.12 -22.13 -9.50
N VAL A 44 25.58 -21.74 -8.33
CA VAL A 44 26.37 -21.36 -7.15
C VAL A 44 27.23 -22.53 -6.65
N LYS A 45 26.65 -23.73 -6.51
CA LYS A 45 27.38 -24.94 -6.10
C LYS A 45 28.49 -25.31 -7.08
N GLU A 46 28.26 -25.10 -8.37
CA GLU A 46 29.22 -25.36 -9.46
C GLU A 46 30.22 -24.21 -9.66
N GLN A 47 30.09 -23.10 -8.92
CA GLN A 47 30.87 -21.86 -9.08
C GLN A 47 30.85 -21.29 -10.51
N ASP A 48 29.81 -21.58 -11.29
CA ASP A 48 29.67 -21.14 -12.68
C ASP A 48 29.19 -19.69 -12.75
N ARG A 49 30.14 -18.76 -12.89
CA ARG A 49 29.88 -17.32 -12.92
C ARG A 49 29.03 -16.88 -14.11
N LEU A 50 29.19 -17.50 -15.28
CA LEU A 50 28.43 -17.15 -16.47
C LEU A 50 26.96 -17.52 -16.28
N LYS A 51 26.72 -18.72 -15.76
CA LYS A 51 25.36 -19.22 -15.50
C LYS A 51 24.67 -18.49 -14.36
N MET A 52 25.40 -18.08 -13.32
CA MET A 52 24.87 -17.20 -12.29
C MET A 52 24.41 -15.85 -12.87
N ALA A 53 25.19 -15.26 -13.78
CA ALA A 53 24.81 -14.01 -14.44
C ALA A 53 23.58 -14.18 -15.36
N GLU A 54 23.51 -15.25 -16.13
CA GLU A 54 22.36 -15.58 -16.99
C GLU A 54 21.08 -15.76 -16.16
N VAL A 55 21.13 -16.58 -15.10
CA VAL A 55 19.96 -16.81 -14.24
C VAL A 55 19.52 -15.53 -13.54
N ALA A 56 20.47 -14.68 -13.11
CA ALA A 56 20.15 -13.38 -12.52
C ALA A 56 19.44 -12.45 -13.53
N GLN A 57 19.86 -12.44 -14.79
CA GLN A 57 19.18 -11.69 -15.85
C GLN A 57 17.77 -12.24 -16.13
N GLU A 58 17.61 -13.57 -16.21
CA GLU A 58 16.29 -14.20 -16.39
C GLU A 58 15.35 -13.87 -15.22
N MET A 59 15.83 -13.97 -13.98
CA MET A 59 15.05 -13.62 -12.79
C MET A 59 14.67 -12.14 -12.79
N SER A 60 15.60 -11.24 -13.17
CA SER A 60 15.32 -9.80 -13.28
C SER A 60 14.24 -9.52 -14.34
N ALA A 61 14.33 -10.15 -15.51
CA ALA A 61 13.36 -9.97 -16.59
C ALA A 61 11.95 -10.48 -16.20
N ILE A 62 11.88 -11.54 -15.40
CA ILE A 62 10.61 -12.06 -14.88
C ILE A 62 10.06 -11.17 -13.77
N ALA A 63 10.89 -10.68 -12.86
CA ALA A 63 10.43 -9.87 -11.73
C ALA A 63 10.08 -8.44 -12.14
N TYR A 64 10.84 -7.83 -13.05
CA TYR A 64 10.80 -6.38 -13.32
C TYR A 64 10.67 -6.03 -14.81
N GLY A 65 10.42 -7.01 -15.68
CA GLY A 65 10.30 -6.79 -17.12
C GLY A 65 11.63 -6.73 -17.87
N LYS A 66 11.57 -6.86 -19.20
CA LYS A 66 12.74 -6.84 -20.08
C LYS A 66 13.43 -5.47 -20.04
N GLY A 67 14.76 -5.46 -20.05
CA GLY A 67 15.57 -4.24 -20.07
C GLY A 67 15.83 -3.61 -18.69
N THR A 68 15.24 -4.14 -17.62
CA THR A 68 15.53 -3.67 -16.26
C THR A 68 16.88 -4.20 -15.77
N THR A 69 17.86 -3.30 -15.67
CA THR A 69 19.20 -3.59 -15.13
C THR A 69 19.24 -3.42 -13.61
N ALA A 70 20.29 -3.97 -12.97
CA ALA A 70 20.51 -3.80 -11.53
C ALA A 70 20.65 -2.32 -11.14
N GLN A 71 21.29 -1.51 -11.97
CA GLN A 71 21.43 -0.07 -11.77
C GLN A 71 20.06 0.64 -11.87
N ILE A 72 19.28 0.36 -12.90
CA ILE A 72 17.93 0.96 -13.08
C ILE A 72 17.03 0.64 -11.88
N ARG A 73 17.14 -0.58 -11.34
CA ARG A 73 16.43 -1.02 -10.14
C ARG A 73 16.92 -0.26 -8.90
N GLN A 74 18.23 -0.13 -8.73
CA GLN A 74 18.83 0.57 -7.60
C GLN A 74 18.41 2.05 -7.57
N GLU A 75 18.51 2.74 -8.71
CA GLU A 75 18.04 4.12 -8.86
C GLU A 75 16.54 4.25 -8.57
N SER A 76 15.74 3.26 -8.96
CA SER A 76 14.31 3.21 -8.66
C SER A 76 14.04 3.05 -7.16
N LEU A 77 14.72 2.12 -6.50
CA LEU A 77 14.60 1.90 -5.06
C LEU A 77 14.99 3.14 -4.26
N GLU A 78 16.08 3.81 -4.66
CA GLU A 78 16.54 5.05 -4.04
C GLU A 78 15.48 6.15 -4.13
N LYS A 79 14.91 6.36 -5.32
CA LYS A 79 13.94 7.42 -5.58
C LYS A 79 12.55 7.15 -5.02
N PHE A 80 12.07 5.91 -5.12
CA PHE A 80 10.66 5.58 -4.91
C PHE A 80 10.42 4.60 -3.75
N GLY A 81 11.46 3.93 -3.26
CA GLY A 81 11.29 2.78 -2.37
C GLY A 81 10.79 1.56 -3.14
N CYS A 82 9.96 0.73 -2.51
CA CYS A 82 9.52 -0.55 -3.08
C CYS A 82 8.56 -0.39 -4.28
N VAL A 83 7.86 0.73 -4.39
CA VAL A 83 6.84 0.97 -5.44
C VAL A 83 6.84 2.43 -5.86
N GLU A 84 6.74 2.67 -7.17
CA GLU A 84 6.78 3.99 -7.77
C GLU A 84 5.44 4.73 -7.64
N TRP A 85 5.49 5.96 -7.14
CA TRP A 85 4.35 6.88 -7.19
C TRP A 85 4.27 7.56 -8.56
N THR A 86 3.06 7.95 -8.97
CA THR A 86 2.84 8.82 -10.14
C THR A 86 2.37 10.21 -9.68
N PRO A 87 2.55 11.28 -10.49
CA PRO A 87 2.00 12.60 -10.20
C PRO A 87 0.50 12.59 -9.88
N GLU A 88 -0.25 11.75 -10.59
CA GLU A 88 -1.70 11.60 -10.42
C GLU A 88 -2.04 11.04 -9.04
N ILE A 89 -1.36 9.97 -8.62
CA ILE A 89 -1.59 9.33 -7.32
C ILE A 89 -1.26 10.30 -6.18
N VAL A 90 -0.11 10.97 -6.22
CA VAL A 90 0.26 11.92 -5.14
C VAL A 90 -0.63 13.16 -5.14
N GLY A 91 -1.12 13.58 -6.32
CA GLY A 91 -2.14 14.64 -6.44
C GLY A 91 -3.46 14.26 -5.79
N LEU A 92 -3.92 13.02 -6.00
CA LEU A 92 -5.14 12.49 -5.36
C LEU A 92 -4.98 12.39 -3.85
N ILE A 93 -3.85 11.86 -3.35
CA ILE A 93 -3.58 11.80 -1.90
C ILE A 93 -3.58 13.21 -1.31
N LYS A 94 -2.90 14.19 -1.96
CA LYS A 94 -2.91 15.60 -1.53
C LYS A 94 -4.32 16.16 -1.43
N GLY A 95 -5.18 15.93 -2.42
CA GLY A 95 -6.56 16.39 -2.40
C GLY A 95 -7.38 15.76 -1.26
N LEU A 96 -7.23 14.46 -1.02
CA LEU A 96 -7.91 13.76 0.07
C LEU A 96 -7.42 14.21 1.46
N ALA A 97 -6.15 14.59 1.56
CA ALA A 97 -5.50 15.04 2.78
C ALA A 97 -5.66 16.55 3.03
N GLU A 98 -6.35 17.30 2.17
CA GLU A 98 -6.49 18.75 2.31
C GLU A 98 -7.11 19.13 3.66
N GLY A 99 -6.42 19.99 4.42
CA GLY A 99 -6.82 20.43 5.76
C GLY A 99 -6.72 19.35 6.86
N LYS A 100 -6.29 18.13 6.54
CA LYS A 100 -6.24 16.99 7.49
C LYS A 100 -4.84 16.41 7.62
N GLY A 101 -4.09 16.32 6.52
CA GLY A 101 -2.79 15.67 6.45
C GLY A 101 -2.87 14.15 6.29
N VAL A 102 -1.70 13.51 6.28
CA VAL A 102 -1.49 12.07 6.08
C VAL A 102 -0.81 11.48 7.30
N VAL A 103 -1.19 10.26 7.66
CA VAL A 103 -0.39 9.37 8.50
C VAL A 103 0.06 8.18 7.66
N GLU A 104 1.37 8.01 7.48
CA GLU A 104 1.97 6.88 6.77
C GLU A 104 2.57 5.90 7.78
N VAL A 105 2.18 4.63 7.70
CA VAL A 105 2.74 3.55 8.53
C VAL A 105 3.33 2.49 7.62
N GLY A 106 4.57 2.10 7.89
CA GLY A 106 5.40 1.32 6.96
C GLY A 106 6.14 2.21 5.95
N ALA A 107 6.52 3.42 6.37
CA ALA A 107 7.10 4.43 5.47
C ALA A 107 8.50 4.10 4.95
N GLY A 108 9.19 3.09 5.51
CA GLY A 108 10.57 2.76 5.24
C GLY A 108 11.52 3.96 5.42
N ASN A 109 12.20 4.36 4.35
CA ASN A 109 13.03 5.58 4.33
C ASN A 109 12.23 6.85 3.96
N GLY A 110 10.93 6.73 3.74
CA GLY A 110 9.98 7.82 3.58
C GLY A 110 9.93 8.42 2.19
N GLN A 111 10.18 7.67 1.12
CA GLN A 111 10.16 8.22 -0.24
C GLN A 111 8.78 8.80 -0.62
N TRP A 112 7.69 8.12 -0.23
CA TRP A 112 6.33 8.62 -0.44
C TRP A 112 6.03 9.82 0.46
N SER A 113 6.33 9.71 1.76
CA SER A 113 6.28 10.84 2.70
C SER A 113 7.02 12.08 2.21
N ARG A 114 8.25 11.94 1.70
CA ARG A 114 9.07 13.02 1.18
C ARG A 114 8.36 13.70 0.03
N LYS A 115 7.86 12.92 -0.94
CA LYS A 115 7.16 13.47 -2.10
C LYS A 115 5.89 14.24 -1.70
N LEU A 116 5.10 13.71 -0.77
CA LEU A 116 3.91 14.38 -0.26
C LEU A 116 4.26 15.67 0.51
N TRP A 117 5.31 15.62 1.34
CA TRP A 117 5.81 16.78 2.07
C TRP A 117 6.33 17.88 1.14
N ASP A 118 7.08 17.53 0.09
CA ASP A 118 7.53 18.48 -0.95
C ASP A 118 6.33 19.15 -1.66
N MET A 119 5.14 18.53 -1.62
CA MET A 119 3.88 19.07 -2.15
C MET A 119 3.06 19.85 -1.11
N GLY A 120 3.61 20.11 0.08
CA GLY A 120 2.99 20.86 1.16
C GLY A 120 1.97 20.07 1.99
N VAL A 121 1.96 18.74 1.89
CA VAL A 121 1.09 17.90 2.73
C VAL A 121 1.72 17.76 4.12
N ASP A 122 0.92 17.93 5.16
CA ASP A 122 1.33 17.60 6.53
C ASP A 122 1.38 16.07 6.69
N VAL A 123 2.58 15.51 6.85
CA VAL A 123 2.82 14.06 6.89
C VAL A 123 3.38 13.62 8.23
N LEU A 124 2.73 12.64 8.86
CA LEU A 124 3.25 11.89 10.00
C LEU A 124 3.70 10.50 9.52
N ALA A 125 5.01 10.28 9.43
CA ALA A 125 5.57 9.06 8.86
C ALA A 125 6.19 8.15 9.92
N PHE A 126 5.86 6.86 9.89
CA PHE A 126 6.34 5.87 10.84
C PHE A 126 6.80 4.57 10.17
N ASP A 127 7.88 4.00 10.67
CA ASP A 127 8.36 2.67 10.27
C ASP A 127 9.11 1.96 11.42
N ASN A 128 9.06 0.63 11.46
CA ASN A 128 9.73 -0.17 12.48
C ASN A 128 11.19 -0.54 12.11
N MET A 129 11.57 -0.26 10.86
CA MET A 129 12.87 -0.44 10.22
C MET A 129 13.32 -1.90 10.05
N THR A 130 12.42 -2.89 10.19
CA THR A 130 12.80 -4.31 10.15
C THR A 130 12.89 -4.89 8.75
N GLY A 131 12.27 -4.25 7.74
CA GLY A 131 12.14 -4.77 6.38
C GLY A 131 12.52 -3.78 5.27
N VAL A 132 13.33 -2.76 5.58
CA VAL A 132 13.63 -1.70 4.59
C VAL A 132 14.59 -2.19 3.49
N PRO A 133 14.30 -1.91 2.20
CA PRO A 133 15.12 -2.40 1.09
C PRO A 133 16.48 -1.68 0.97
N LEU A 134 16.60 -0.48 1.53
CA LEU A 134 17.82 0.32 1.51
C LEU A 134 18.42 0.40 2.92
N ASN A 135 19.64 -0.11 3.05
CA ASN A 135 20.36 -0.12 4.31
C ASN A 135 20.81 1.30 4.70
N ARG A 136 20.35 1.80 5.85
CA ARG A 136 20.67 3.15 6.34
C ARG A 136 22.16 3.36 6.64
N ASN A 137 22.94 2.30 6.88
CA ASN A 137 24.38 2.40 7.03
C ASN A 137 25.07 2.78 5.71
N LEU A 138 24.50 2.35 4.58
CA LEU A 138 24.96 2.72 3.24
C LEU A 138 24.34 4.04 2.78
N TYR A 139 23.08 4.30 3.16
CA TYR A 139 22.30 5.47 2.77
C TYR A 139 22.03 6.41 3.95
N HIS A 140 23.11 6.83 4.62
CA HIS A 140 23.06 7.74 5.78
C HIS A 140 22.89 9.21 5.36
N GLY A 141 22.69 10.12 6.34
CA GLY A 141 22.37 11.54 6.10
C GLY A 141 23.40 12.34 5.29
N GLY A 142 24.60 11.80 5.10
CA GLY A 142 25.65 12.41 4.28
C GLY A 142 25.51 12.14 2.79
N THR A 143 24.77 11.10 2.40
CA THR A 143 24.70 10.63 1.01
C THR A 143 23.68 11.41 0.18
N LYS A 144 23.93 11.50 -1.12
CA LYS A 144 23.04 12.16 -2.08
C LYS A 144 21.62 11.55 -2.08
N PRO A 145 21.42 10.22 -2.12
CA PRO A 145 20.07 9.65 -2.09
C PRO A 145 19.28 9.99 -0.83
N ASN A 146 19.95 10.06 0.33
CA ASN A 146 19.29 10.44 1.58
C ASN A 146 18.76 11.88 1.50
N LYS A 147 19.58 12.83 1.05
CA LYS A 147 19.21 14.24 0.91
C LYS A 147 18.11 14.45 -0.14
N ASP A 148 18.18 13.72 -1.24
CA ASP A 148 17.32 13.94 -2.40
C ASP A 148 15.98 13.20 -2.31
N HIS A 149 15.94 12.04 -1.66
CA HIS A 149 14.80 11.13 -1.77
C HIS A 149 14.21 10.70 -0.44
N PHE A 150 14.97 10.76 0.67
CA PHE A 150 14.47 10.26 1.95
C PHE A 150 13.77 11.37 2.73
N PHE A 151 12.82 10.95 3.55
CA PHE A 151 12.13 11.87 4.44
C PHE A 151 12.83 11.88 5.80
N HIS A 152 13.35 13.05 6.17
CA HIS A 152 14.14 13.23 7.38
C HIS A 152 13.31 13.00 8.66
N ALA A 153 11.99 13.15 8.60
CA ALA A 153 11.09 13.06 9.73
C ALA A 153 10.38 11.71 9.88
N VAL A 154 10.85 10.63 9.23
CA VAL A 154 10.34 9.28 9.53
C VAL A 154 10.70 8.90 10.96
N ARG A 155 9.68 8.59 11.76
CA ARG A 155 9.80 8.23 13.17
C ARG A 155 9.75 6.72 13.33
N ARG A 156 10.38 6.20 14.39
CA ARG A 156 10.29 4.77 14.69
C ARG A 156 8.91 4.44 15.28
N GLY A 157 8.23 3.44 14.70
CA GLY A 157 6.93 2.99 15.18
C GLY A 157 6.28 1.94 14.29
N ASP A 158 5.29 1.23 14.84
CA ASP A 158 4.40 0.30 14.14
C ASP A 158 2.94 0.67 14.45
N SER A 159 1.99 -0.25 14.27
CA SER A 159 0.56 -0.04 14.56
C SER A 159 0.29 0.53 15.96
N ARG A 160 1.15 0.24 16.96
CA ARG A 160 1.01 0.72 18.34
C ARG A 160 1.25 2.22 18.51
N ILE A 161 1.68 2.94 17.47
CA ILE A 161 1.77 4.41 17.53
C ILE A 161 0.44 5.06 17.90
N PHE A 162 -0.69 4.46 17.52
CA PHE A 162 -2.02 5.02 17.77
C PHE A 162 -2.46 4.92 19.24
N GLU A 163 -1.81 4.08 20.06
CA GLU A 163 -2.03 4.03 21.50
C GLU A 163 -1.41 5.24 22.22
N LYS A 164 -0.45 5.91 21.57
CA LYS A 164 0.23 7.07 22.16
C LYS A 164 -0.66 8.29 22.01
N GLU A 165 -1.01 8.92 23.13
CA GLU A 165 -1.94 10.05 23.20
C GLU A 165 -1.67 11.15 22.16
N ASN A 166 -0.40 11.50 21.95
CA ASN A 166 -0.03 12.52 20.98
C ASN A 166 -0.39 12.13 19.55
N VAL A 167 -0.08 10.91 19.12
CA VAL A 167 -0.37 10.44 17.75
C VAL A 167 -1.86 10.13 17.59
N GLY A 168 -2.48 9.54 18.62
CA GLY A 168 -3.92 9.30 18.66
C GLY A 168 -4.72 10.58 18.40
N LYS A 169 -4.34 11.69 19.05
CA LYS A 169 -4.99 13.00 18.85
C LYS A 169 -4.65 13.66 17.51
N VAL A 170 -3.36 13.78 17.14
CA VAL A 170 -2.98 14.48 15.91
C VAL A 170 -3.27 13.68 14.64
N GLY A 171 -3.47 12.37 14.76
CA GLY A 171 -3.79 11.45 13.67
C GLY A 171 -5.28 11.36 13.33
N VAL A 172 -6.17 11.97 14.13
CA VAL A 172 -7.62 11.95 13.88
C VAL A 172 -7.95 12.67 12.56
N GLY A 173 -8.77 12.04 11.73
CA GLY A 173 -9.27 12.57 10.47
C GLY A 173 -8.27 12.54 9.32
N ARG A 174 -6.98 12.26 9.58
CA ARG A 174 -5.94 12.16 8.55
C ARG A 174 -6.23 11.03 7.58
N VAL A 175 -5.69 11.11 6.36
CA VAL A 175 -5.66 9.96 5.46
C VAL A 175 -4.64 8.95 5.99
N LEU A 176 -5.05 7.68 6.16
CA LEU A 176 -4.11 6.59 6.43
C LEU A 176 -3.49 6.13 5.10
N LEU A 177 -2.17 6.18 5.01
CA LEU A 177 -1.39 5.67 3.88
C LEU A 177 -0.60 4.43 4.30
N ILE A 178 -0.79 3.33 3.58
CA ILE A 178 -0.01 2.09 3.72
C ILE A 178 0.57 1.74 2.36
N VAL A 179 1.90 1.68 2.27
CA VAL A 179 2.62 1.45 1.02
C VAL A 179 3.42 0.16 1.10
N PHE A 180 3.17 -0.73 0.14
CA PHE A 180 3.88 -1.99 -0.08
C PHE A 180 4.08 -2.81 1.21
N PRO A 181 3.01 -3.11 1.99
CA PRO A 181 3.19 -3.87 3.20
C PRO A 181 3.62 -5.31 2.88
N ASP A 182 4.39 -5.92 3.78
CA ASP A 182 4.65 -7.36 3.71
C ASP A 182 3.38 -8.17 4.04
N ARG A 183 3.51 -9.50 4.05
CA ARG A 183 2.40 -10.43 4.32
C ARG A 183 2.13 -10.65 5.82
N SER A 184 2.78 -9.91 6.71
CA SER A 184 2.51 -10.01 8.13
C SER A 184 1.23 -9.24 8.51
N ARG A 185 0.89 -9.23 9.80
CA ARG A 185 -0.36 -8.68 10.30
C ARG A 185 -0.36 -7.17 10.54
N TRP A 186 0.80 -6.51 10.51
CA TRP A 186 0.89 -5.12 10.98
C TRP A 186 0.01 -4.16 10.18
N ALA A 187 -0.18 -4.37 8.88
CA ALA A 187 -1.02 -3.51 8.06
C ALA A 187 -2.50 -3.61 8.47
N LYS A 188 -2.99 -4.83 8.72
CA LYS A 188 -4.33 -5.06 9.28
C LYS A 188 -4.49 -4.37 10.64
N GLU A 189 -3.54 -4.61 11.53
CA GLU A 189 -3.55 -4.05 12.89
C GLU A 189 -3.50 -2.52 12.87
N THR A 190 -2.73 -1.94 11.94
CA THR A 190 -2.67 -0.49 11.71
C THR A 190 -4.03 0.06 11.33
N VAL A 191 -4.72 -0.55 10.36
CA VAL A 191 -6.06 -0.10 9.95
C VAL A 191 -7.04 -0.20 11.12
N GLU A 192 -7.07 -1.32 11.83
CA GLU A 192 -7.98 -1.53 12.98
C GLU A 192 -7.72 -0.52 14.11
N MET A 193 -6.46 -0.30 14.47
CA MET A 193 -6.07 0.62 15.54
C MET A 193 -6.36 2.07 15.16
N TRP A 194 -6.05 2.46 13.92
CA TRP A 194 -6.36 3.79 13.41
C TRP A 194 -7.88 4.02 13.39
N VAL A 195 -8.67 3.10 12.85
CA VAL A 195 -10.14 3.16 12.83
C VAL A 195 -10.73 3.30 14.24
N LYS A 196 -10.16 2.61 15.24
CA LYS A 196 -10.62 2.65 16.63
C LYS A 196 -10.42 4.03 17.29
N GLN A 197 -9.47 4.84 16.82
CA GLN A 197 -9.20 6.16 17.42
C GLN A 197 -10.33 7.17 17.20
N SER A 198 -11.03 7.11 16.07
CA SER A 198 -12.07 8.10 15.77
C SER A 198 -13.00 7.66 14.62
N PRO A 199 -14.30 7.99 14.66
CA PRO A 199 -15.17 7.87 13.50
C PRO A 199 -14.79 8.80 12.33
N LEU A 200 -13.95 9.83 12.57
CA LEU A 200 -13.43 10.71 11.51
C LEU A 200 -12.34 10.03 10.67
N ASN A 201 -11.81 8.89 11.13
CA ASN A 201 -10.83 8.08 10.41
C ASN A 201 -11.52 7.24 9.33
N ARG A 202 -11.66 7.85 8.14
CA ARG A 202 -12.51 7.33 7.05
C ARG A 202 -11.77 7.01 5.77
N VAL A 203 -10.65 7.67 5.47
CA VAL A 203 -9.96 7.54 4.19
C VAL A 203 -8.68 6.72 4.34
N LEU A 204 -8.62 5.59 3.63
CA LEU A 204 -7.45 4.72 3.51
C LEU A 204 -6.93 4.76 2.07
N VAL A 205 -5.62 4.91 1.92
CA VAL A 205 -4.91 4.66 0.67
C VAL A 205 -3.99 3.46 0.90
N TYR A 206 -4.28 2.37 0.21
CA TYR A 206 -3.45 1.17 0.20
C TYR A 206 -2.73 1.07 -1.14
N VAL A 207 -1.40 0.97 -1.11
CA VAL A 207 -0.57 0.81 -2.31
C VAL A 207 0.12 -0.55 -2.26
N GLY A 208 -0.16 -1.40 -3.24
CA GLY A 208 0.38 -2.76 -3.30
C GLY A 208 -0.41 -3.66 -4.24
N GLU A 209 -0.09 -4.94 -4.25
CA GLU A 209 -0.89 -5.94 -4.96
C GLU A 209 -2.23 -6.21 -4.25
N GLY A 210 -3.24 -6.67 -4.98
CA GLY A 210 -4.51 -7.14 -4.40
C GLY A 210 -4.38 -8.45 -3.61
N ARG A 211 -5.52 -9.02 -3.18
CA ARG A 211 -5.58 -10.30 -2.45
C ARG A 211 -4.80 -11.38 -3.18
N ASN A 212 -4.14 -12.27 -2.41
CA ASN A 212 -3.19 -13.29 -2.85
C ASN A 212 -1.93 -12.76 -3.55
N GLY A 213 -1.72 -11.45 -3.59
CA GLY A 213 -0.51 -10.85 -4.11
C GLY A 213 0.67 -10.96 -3.14
N ALA A 214 1.75 -10.24 -3.44
CA ALA A 214 2.93 -10.16 -2.59
C ALA A 214 2.74 -9.30 -1.33
N ASN A 215 1.68 -8.48 -1.26
CA ASN A 215 1.46 -7.52 -0.19
C ASN A 215 0.21 -7.84 0.64
N GLY A 216 0.27 -7.53 1.94
CA GLY A 216 -0.84 -7.72 2.87
C GLY A 216 -1.09 -9.19 3.22
N CYS A 217 -1.68 -9.42 4.40
CA CYS A 217 -2.14 -10.73 4.83
C CYS A 217 -3.61 -10.95 4.44
N GLU A 218 -4.07 -12.21 4.42
CA GLU A 218 -5.48 -12.52 4.13
C GLU A 218 -6.45 -11.76 5.05
N GLY A 219 -6.12 -11.65 6.34
CA GLY A 219 -6.96 -10.91 7.29
C GLY A 219 -7.05 -9.40 7.02
N LEU A 220 -6.08 -8.79 6.35
CA LEU A 220 -6.21 -7.40 5.87
C LEU A 220 -7.27 -7.34 4.77
N PHE A 221 -7.19 -8.24 3.80
CA PHE A 221 -8.15 -8.25 2.70
C PHE A 221 -9.56 -8.64 3.18
N ASP A 222 -9.70 -9.53 4.16
CA ASP A 222 -11.00 -9.84 4.78
C ASP A 222 -11.61 -8.59 5.42
N LEU A 223 -10.79 -7.77 6.09
CA LEU A 223 -11.21 -6.49 6.64
C LEU A 223 -11.64 -5.49 5.56
N LEU A 224 -10.86 -5.36 4.48
CA LEU A 224 -11.10 -4.39 3.41
C LEU A 224 -12.26 -4.81 2.49
N GLU A 225 -12.52 -6.11 2.33
CA GLU A 225 -13.57 -6.64 1.45
C GLU A 225 -14.88 -6.96 2.20
N GLY A 226 -14.86 -6.99 3.54
CA GLY A 226 -16.00 -7.35 4.40
C GLY A 226 -17.14 -6.34 4.47
N GLY A 227 -17.23 -5.38 3.54
CA GLY A 227 -18.32 -4.41 3.44
C GLY A 227 -18.18 -3.14 4.29
N GLY A 228 -17.19 -3.06 5.19
CA GLY A 228 -16.89 -1.84 5.96
C GLY A 228 -16.14 -0.76 5.17
N TRP A 229 -15.73 -1.07 3.94
CA TRP A 229 -14.96 -0.20 3.06
C TRP A 229 -15.53 -0.19 1.65
N ARG A 230 -15.54 0.99 1.04
CA ARG A 230 -15.90 1.22 -0.36
C ARG A 230 -14.65 1.69 -1.10
N VAL A 231 -14.32 1.02 -2.21
CA VAL A 231 -13.28 1.51 -3.12
C VAL A 231 -13.83 2.70 -3.89
N LEU A 232 -13.21 3.86 -3.71
CA LEU A 232 -13.53 5.07 -4.47
C LEU A 232 -12.83 5.08 -5.83
N ARG A 233 -11.56 4.63 -5.85
CA ARG A 233 -10.71 4.72 -7.05
C ARG A 233 -9.58 3.70 -7.00
N VAL A 234 -9.15 3.25 -8.18
CA VAL A 234 -7.97 2.39 -8.34
C VAL A 234 -7.09 2.98 -9.42
N GLU A 235 -5.84 3.26 -9.09
CA GLU A 235 -4.85 3.80 -10.02
C GLU A 235 -3.71 2.81 -10.26
N ASP A 236 -3.20 2.80 -11.48
CA ASP A 236 -1.97 2.11 -11.81
C ASP A 236 -0.79 2.89 -11.20
N VAL A 237 -0.02 2.23 -10.34
CA VAL A 237 1.27 2.78 -9.90
C VAL A 237 2.30 2.68 -11.01
N GLY A 238 3.37 3.46 -10.89
CA GLY A 238 4.48 3.35 -11.82
C GLY A 238 5.12 1.96 -11.74
N GLY A 239 5.63 1.49 -12.88
CA GLY A 239 6.35 0.23 -12.97
C GLY A 239 7.31 0.26 -14.14
N LYS A 240 8.62 0.30 -13.86
CA LYS A 240 9.63 0.11 -14.90
C LYS A 240 9.48 -1.29 -15.50
N GLY A 241 9.49 -1.37 -16.83
CA GLY A 241 9.37 -2.63 -17.58
C GLY A 241 7.95 -3.14 -17.83
N GLY A 242 6.91 -2.38 -17.47
CA GLY A 242 5.51 -2.70 -17.77
C GLY A 242 4.97 -3.95 -17.08
N LYS A 243 5.68 -4.42 -16.04
CA LYS A 243 5.40 -5.68 -15.34
C LYS A 243 5.27 -5.39 -13.84
N GLY A 244 4.08 -4.92 -13.44
CA GLY A 244 3.70 -4.66 -12.05
C GLY A 244 2.23 -4.97 -11.83
N TYR A 245 1.92 -5.63 -10.72
CA TYR A 245 0.54 -5.94 -10.31
C TYR A 245 0.04 -4.98 -9.24
N GLU A 246 0.93 -4.13 -8.76
CA GLU A 246 0.68 -3.12 -7.76
C GLU A 246 -0.31 -2.07 -8.30
N LYS A 247 -1.15 -1.57 -7.40
CA LYS A 247 -2.11 -0.49 -7.63
C LYS A 247 -2.15 0.41 -6.40
N ALA A 248 -2.65 1.63 -6.57
CA ALA A 248 -3.10 2.46 -5.47
C ALA A 248 -4.62 2.36 -5.35
N PHE A 249 -5.10 1.83 -4.23
CA PHE A 249 -6.51 1.70 -3.90
C PHE A 249 -6.89 2.81 -2.93
N PHE A 250 -7.80 3.68 -3.37
CA PHE A 250 -8.37 4.75 -2.56
C PHE A 250 -9.70 4.27 -2.00
N MET A 251 -9.82 4.21 -0.69
CA MET A 251 -10.95 3.59 -0.01
C MET A 251 -11.53 4.54 1.03
N GLU A 252 -12.84 4.48 1.17
CA GLU A 252 -13.59 5.18 2.20
C GLU A 252 -14.34 4.19 3.07
N ARG A 253 -14.33 4.42 4.38
CA ARG A 253 -15.09 3.65 5.33
C ARG A 253 -16.60 3.90 5.17
N VAL A 254 -17.38 2.82 5.14
CA VAL A 254 -18.84 2.87 5.10
C VAL A 254 -19.36 2.77 6.53
N ASP A 255 -20.19 3.72 6.94
CA ASP A 255 -20.84 3.65 8.25
C ASP A 255 -21.91 2.55 8.23
N LYS A 256 -22.11 1.87 9.37
CA LYS A 256 -23.09 0.77 9.52
C LYS A 256 -24.57 1.20 9.37
N GLY A 257 -24.87 2.36 8.78
CA GLY A 257 -26.23 2.86 8.51
C GLY A 257 -26.58 3.05 7.04
N GLU A 258 -25.63 2.95 6.10
CA GLU A 258 -25.87 3.16 4.66
C GLU A 258 -26.08 1.87 3.85
N GLY A 259 -25.89 0.71 4.49
CA GLY A 259 -26.38 -0.56 3.96
C GLY A 259 -27.88 -0.64 4.18
N GLY A 260 -28.66 -0.26 3.17
CA GLY A 260 -30.11 -0.28 3.21
C GLY A 260 -30.65 -1.59 3.81
N CYS A 261 -31.09 -1.52 5.07
CA CYS A 261 -32.29 -2.25 5.45
C CYS A 261 -33.38 -1.72 4.53
N CYS A 262 -33.99 -2.64 3.77
CA CYS A 262 -35.24 -2.42 3.09
C CYS A 262 -36.13 -1.54 3.97
N GLY A 263 -36.60 -0.41 3.44
CA GLY A 263 -37.50 0.52 4.12
C GLY A 263 -38.89 -0.09 4.32
N GLY A 264 -38.96 -1.21 5.03
CA GLY A 264 -40.16 -1.78 5.61
C GLY A 264 -40.12 -1.51 7.11
N GLU A 265 -41.20 -0.93 7.60
CA GLU A 265 -41.46 -0.72 9.02
C GLU A 265 -41.13 -2.00 9.82
N LYS A 266 -40.48 -1.81 10.97
CA LYS A 266 -39.93 -2.88 11.82
C LYS A 266 -40.93 -3.97 12.24
N GLU A 267 -42.23 -3.77 12.03
CA GLU A 267 -43.28 -4.74 12.35
C GLU A 267 -43.48 -5.85 11.31
N GLU A 268 -42.98 -5.72 10.08
CA GLU A 268 -43.27 -6.72 9.03
C GLU A 268 -42.19 -7.81 8.87
N CYS A 269 -41.02 -7.66 9.50
CA CYS A 269 -39.92 -8.60 9.37
C CYS A 269 -40.08 -9.82 10.31
N GLU A 270 -40.70 -9.66 11.48
CA GLU A 270 -40.92 -10.76 12.43
C GLU A 270 -41.92 -11.82 11.94
N LYS A 271 -42.74 -11.51 10.93
CA LYS A 271 -43.69 -12.48 10.35
C LYS A 271 -43.15 -13.31 9.19
N LYS A 272 -42.01 -12.95 8.59
CA LYS A 272 -41.50 -13.62 7.37
C LYS A 272 -40.28 -14.53 7.59
N CYS A 273 -39.60 -14.44 8.74
CA CYS A 273 -38.34 -15.16 8.94
C CYS A 273 -38.41 -16.43 9.78
N GLY A 274 -39.59 -16.87 10.26
CA GLY A 274 -39.82 -18.24 10.74
C GLY A 274 -38.70 -18.84 11.60
N CYS A 275 -38.18 -18.09 12.56
CA CYS A 275 -37.27 -18.62 13.57
C CYS A 275 -38.08 -18.83 14.85
N GLU A 276 -38.39 -20.09 15.15
CA GLU A 276 -38.53 -20.55 16.55
C GLU A 276 -37.15 -20.61 17.21
#